data_AF-A0A2D4GZK2-F1
#
_entry.id   AF-A0A2D4GZK2-F1
#
_cell.length_a   1.000
_cell.length_b   1.000
_cell.length_c   1.000
_cell.angle_alpha   90.00
_cell.angle_beta   90.00
_cell.angle_gamma   90.00
#
_symmetry.space_group_name_H-M   'P 1'
#
loop_
_entity.id
_entity.type
_entity.pdbx_description
1 polymer ?
#
loop_
_entity_poly.entity_id
_entity_poly.type
_entity_poly.pdbx_seq_one_letter_code
_entity_poly.pdbx_strand_id
1 'polypeptide(L)'
;VQQIIRAAQDHLQEKRNTLNEEDVKEKDSSCGLGEGGDSGGLVPGKSLVFAAMELLMFILVRHMPHLSTKMSDSPSHSFSKIQLPEESARLVAATIAILSDLPTLCF
;
A
#
# COMPACT_ATOMS: atom_id res chain seq x y z
N VAL A 1 8.39 -2.27 -7.32
CA VAL A 1 7.44 -2.12 -6.18
C VAL A 1 6.79 -3.45 -5.82
N GLN A 2 5.97 -4.06 -6.69
CA GLN A 2 5.23 -5.28 -6.35
C GLN A 2 6.11 -6.42 -5.79
N GLN A 3 7.29 -6.67 -6.36
CA GLN A 3 8.21 -7.69 -5.84
C GLN A 3 8.80 -7.34 -4.47
N ILE A 4 8.99 -6.05 -4.19
CA ILE A 4 9.49 -5.57 -2.88
C ILE A 4 8.39 -5.76 -1.83
N ILE A 5 7.13 -5.44 -2.17
CA ILE A 5 5.99 -5.65 -1.27
C ILE A 5 5.81 -7.13 -0.96
N ARG A 6 5.86 -8.00 -1.97
CA ARG A 6 5.83 -9.45 -1.77
C ARG A 6 6.95 -9.94 -0.86
N ALA A 7 8.19 -9.57 -1.15
CA ALA A 7 9.33 -9.97 -0.32
C ALA A 7 9.19 -9.51 1.14
N ALA A 8 8.64 -8.31 1.36
CA ALA A 8 8.35 -7.83 2.70
C ALA A 8 7.22 -8.63 3.38
N GLN A 9 6.17 -8.99 2.64
CA GLN A 9 5.06 -9.81 3.15
C GLN A 9 5.56 -11.21 3.54
N ASP A 10 6.36 -11.83 2.67
CA ASP A 10 6.97 -13.14 2.90
C ASP A 10 7.85 -13.12 4.15
N HIS A 11 8.71 -12.10 4.27
CA HIS A 11 9.57 -11.92 5.45
C HIS A 11 8.76 -11.73 6.75
N LEU A 12 7.66 -10.98 6.72
CA LEU A 12 6.77 -10.84 7.88
C LEU A 12 6.06 -12.14 8.23
N GLN A 13 5.63 -12.89 7.22
CA GLN A 13 4.98 -14.18 7.42
C GLN A 13 5.94 -15.22 8.01
N GLU A 14 7.17 -15.29 7.51
CA GLU A 14 8.22 -16.14 8.07
C GLU A 14 8.47 -15.80 9.54
N LYS A 15 8.64 -14.52 9.86
CA LYS A 15 8.84 -14.06 11.24
C LYS A 15 7.65 -14.37 12.16
N ARG A 16 6.41 -14.37 11.62
CA ARG A 16 5.21 -14.79 12.37
C ARG A 16 5.23 -16.29 12.65
N ASN A 17 5.64 -17.08 11.65
CA ASN A 17 5.71 -18.54 11.79
C ASN A 17 6.77 -18.94 12.82
N THR A 18 7.95 -18.31 12.80
CA THR A 18 9.00 -18.59 13.81
C THR A 18 8.56 -18.22 15.21
N LEU A 19 7.86 -17.09 15.40
CA LEU A 19 7.31 -16.73 16.71
C LEU A 19 6.34 -17.81 17.21
N ASN A 20 5.42 -18.27 16.36
CA ASN A 20 4.44 -19.28 16.75
C ASN A 20 5.08 -20.63 17.15
N GLU A 21 6.25 -20.96 16.60
CA GLU A 21 7.01 -22.16 16.96
C GLU A 21 7.75 -21.99 18.30
N GLU A 22 8.15 -20.77 18.66
CA GLU A 22 8.88 -20.43 19.90
C GLU A 22 7.93 -20.12 21.10
N ASP A 23 6.72 -19.60 20.83
CA ASP A 23 5.71 -19.18 21.82
C ASP A 23 4.96 -20.34 22.52
N VAL A 24 5.37 -21.60 22.34
CA VAL A 24 4.89 -22.72 23.19
C VAL A 24 5.39 -22.57 24.65
N LYS A 25 6.28 -21.60 24.94
CA LYS A 25 6.89 -21.47 26.28
C LYS A 25 6.69 -20.16 27.04
N GLU A 26 6.29 -19.04 26.46
CA GLU A 26 6.07 -17.82 27.29
C GLU A 26 5.16 -16.79 26.63
N LYS A 27 3.94 -16.71 27.14
CA LYS A 27 2.85 -15.81 26.75
C LYS A 27 3.20 -14.35 27.05
N ASP A 28 3.64 -13.58 26.05
CA ASP A 28 3.36 -12.12 25.92
C ASP A 28 3.87 -11.44 24.63
N SER A 29 4.31 -12.16 23.59
CA SER A 29 4.94 -11.56 22.39
C SER A 29 4.02 -11.46 21.16
N SER A 30 2.77 -11.02 21.29
CA SER A 30 1.99 -10.55 20.13
C SER A 30 2.46 -9.17 19.62
N CYS A 31 3.78 -8.97 19.56
CA CYS A 31 4.44 -7.71 19.22
C CYS A 31 4.21 -7.41 17.74
N GLY A 32 3.67 -6.23 17.41
CA GLY A 32 3.31 -5.83 16.05
C GLY A 32 4.43 -6.07 15.04
N LEU A 33 4.35 -7.19 14.30
CA LEU A 33 5.40 -7.64 13.39
C LEU A 33 5.55 -6.69 12.19
N GLY A 34 4.46 -6.03 11.78
CA GLY A 34 4.45 -5.05 10.70
C GLY A 34 5.09 -3.70 11.04
N GLU A 35 5.25 -2.84 10.04
CA GLU A 35 5.88 -1.53 10.21
C GLU A 35 5.11 -0.59 11.16
N GLY A 36 3.82 -0.85 11.37
CA GLY A 36 2.98 -0.09 12.29
C GLY A 36 3.23 -0.41 13.76
N GLY A 37 3.88 -1.54 14.07
CA GLY A 37 4.02 -2.03 15.44
C GLY A 37 2.68 -2.09 16.18
N ASP A 38 2.71 -1.93 17.50
CA ASP A 38 1.51 -1.97 18.35
C ASP A 38 0.64 -0.71 18.21
N SER A 39 1.22 0.39 17.72
CA SER A 39 0.53 1.68 17.55
C SER A 39 -0.16 1.82 16.19
N GLY A 40 0.15 0.98 15.21
CA GLY A 40 -0.23 1.17 13.80
C GLY A 40 0.42 2.40 13.13
N GLY A 41 1.47 2.97 13.72
CA GLY A 41 2.08 4.22 13.26
C GLY A 41 3.18 4.01 12.23
N LEU A 42 3.16 4.77 11.13
CA LEU A 42 4.21 4.75 10.10
C LEU A 42 5.05 6.02 10.19
N VAL A 43 6.37 5.90 10.02
CA VAL A 43 7.29 7.04 10.03
C VAL A 43 7.70 7.42 8.61
N PRO A 44 7.29 8.62 8.11
CA PRO A 44 7.73 9.12 6.81
C PRO A 44 9.25 9.13 6.67
N GLY A 45 9.75 8.76 5.49
CA GLY A 45 11.20 8.67 5.20
C GLY A 45 11.92 7.47 5.82
N LYS A 46 11.22 6.61 6.59
CA LYS A 46 11.77 5.36 7.15
C LYS A 46 10.94 4.12 6.80
N SER A 47 9.64 4.29 6.60
CA SER A 47 8.69 3.20 6.32
C SER A 47 8.66 2.86 4.82
N LEU A 48 8.77 1.57 4.52
CA LEU A 48 8.55 1.00 3.18
C LEU A 48 7.11 1.23 2.73
N VAL A 49 6.13 1.00 3.62
CA VAL A 49 4.71 1.25 3.35
C VAL A 49 4.50 2.69 2.92
N PHE A 50 5.05 3.64 3.67
CA PHE A 50 4.92 5.06 3.37
C PHE A 50 5.56 5.41 2.01
N ALA A 51 6.80 4.98 1.77
CA ALA A 51 7.51 5.24 0.51
C ALA A 51 6.78 4.60 -0.71
N ALA A 52 6.26 3.39 -0.54
CA ALA A 52 5.47 2.71 -1.57
C ALA A 52 4.17 3.46 -1.84
N MET A 53 3.46 3.89 -0.80
CA MET A 53 2.23 4.65 -0.94
C MET A 53 2.46 5.98 -1.67
N GLU A 54 3.52 6.73 -1.33
CA GLU A 54 3.87 7.97 -2.03
C GLU A 54 4.10 7.75 -3.53
N LEU A 55 4.86 6.72 -3.89
CA LEU A 55 5.12 6.36 -5.28
C LEU A 55 3.84 5.93 -6.01
N LEU A 56 3.02 5.08 -5.40
CA LEU A 56 1.80 4.57 -6.01
C LEU A 56 0.75 5.68 -6.16
N MET A 57 0.59 6.55 -5.16
CA MET A 57 -0.24 7.74 -5.24
C MET A 57 0.25 8.69 -6.34
N PHE A 58 1.56 8.89 -6.46
CA PHE A 58 2.15 9.68 -7.53
C PHE A 58 1.80 9.11 -8.91
N ILE A 59 1.91 7.80 -9.10
CA ILE A 59 1.52 7.13 -10.37
C ILE A 59 0.04 7.35 -10.65
N LEU A 60 -0.83 7.17 -9.65
CA LEU A 60 -2.27 7.38 -9.83
C LEU A 60 -2.58 8.82 -10.23
N VAL A 61 -2.06 9.81 -9.52
CA VAL A 61 -2.33 11.23 -9.83
C VAL A 61 -1.71 11.64 -11.18
N ARG A 62 -0.58 11.03 -11.59
CA ARG A 62 0.02 11.27 -12.91
C ARG A 62 -0.85 10.77 -14.06
N HIS A 63 -1.41 9.56 -13.94
CA HIS A 63 -2.24 8.96 -14.99
C HIS A 63 -3.71 9.36 -14.90
N MET A 64 -4.16 9.79 -13.72
CA MET A 64 -5.53 10.19 -13.42
C MET A 64 -5.52 11.52 -12.63
N PRO A 65 -5.15 12.65 -13.28
CA PRO A 65 -4.99 13.94 -12.61
C PRO A 65 -6.27 14.47 -11.97
N HIS A 66 -7.44 13.99 -12.41
CA HIS A 66 -8.73 14.30 -11.81
C HIS A 66 -8.86 13.82 -10.35
N LEU A 67 -8.08 12.83 -9.91
CA LEU A 67 -8.02 12.40 -8.51
C LEU A 67 -7.43 13.46 -7.58
N SER A 68 -6.66 14.42 -8.12
CA SER A 68 -6.05 15.53 -7.37
C SER A 68 -6.97 16.75 -7.23
N THR A 69 -8.18 16.69 -7.80
CA THR A 69 -9.02 17.89 -7.91
C THR A 69 -9.62 18.27 -6.55
N LYS A 70 -9.23 19.45 -6.08
CA LYS A 70 -10.09 20.23 -5.16
C LYS A 70 -11.35 20.58 -5.96
N MET A 71 -12.49 20.11 -5.46
CA MET A 71 -13.87 20.42 -5.88
C MET A 71 -13.96 21.34 -7.10
N SER A 72 -14.05 20.75 -8.29
CA SER A 72 -14.52 21.48 -9.47
C SER A 72 -16.05 21.56 -9.38
N ASP A 73 -16.54 22.56 -8.64
CA ASP A 73 -17.96 22.93 -8.51
C ASP A 73 -18.50 23.52 -9.83
N SER A 74 -18.51 22.73 -10.90
CA SER A 74 -19.20 23.13 -12.13
C SER A 74 -20.08 21.99 -12.65
N PRO A 75 -21.42 22.11 -12.60
CA PRO A 75 -22.34 21.03 -12.96
C PRO A 75 -22.36 20.67 -14.45
N SER A 76 -21.56 21.35 -15.28
CA SER A 76 -21.59 21.27 -16.74
C SER A 76 -20.47 20.41 -17.35
N HIS A 77 -19.56 19.84 -16.56
CA HIS A 77 -18.58 18.89 -17.07
C HIS A 77 -19.17 17.48 -17.05
N SER A 78 -19.70 17.06 -18.20
CA SER A 78 -19.86 15.66 -18.54
C SER A 78 -18.58 14.91 -18.16
N PHE A 79 -18.70 13.87 -17.33
CA PHE A 79 -17.64 12.88 -17.13
C PHE A 79 -17.34 12.25 -18.49
N SER A 80 -16.47 12.90 -19.27
CA SER A 80 -15.90 12.31 -20.47
C SER A 80 -15.31 10.98 -20.03
N LYS A 81 -15.75 9.88 -20.66
CA LYS A 81 -15.22 8.54 -20.37
C LYS A 81 -13.70 8.65 -20.43
N ILE A 82 -13.05 8.50 -19.27
CA ILE A 82 -11.61 8.63 -19.14
C ILE A 82 -11.03 7.38 -19.78
N GLN A 83 -10.70 7.48 -21.07
CA GLN A 83 -10.14 6.38 -21.83
C GLN A 83 -8.62 6.45 -21.71
N LEU A 84 -8.07 5.66 -20.79
CA LEU A 84 -6.63 5.54 -20.63
C LEU A 84 -6.04 4.71 -21.78
N PRO A 85 -4.85 5.07 -22.30
CA PRO A 85 -4.06 4.17 -23.13
C PRO A 85 -3.86 2.82 -22.43
N GLU A 86 -3.81 1.73 -23.18
CA GLU A 86 -3.76 0.36 -22.62
C GLU A 86 -2.61 0.19 -21.60
N GLU A 87 -1.43 0.73 -21.90
CA GLU A 87 -0.29 0.70 -20.99
C GLU A 87 -0.55 1.46 -19.69
N SER A 88 -1.18 2.64 -19.78
CA SER A 88 -1.58 3.44 -18.60
C SER A 88 -2.65 2.71 -17.79
N ALA A 89 -3.62 2.08 -18.45
CA ALA A 89 -4.66 1.29 -17.78
C ALA A 89 -4.06 0.11 -17.01
N ARG A 90 -3.13 -0.64 -17.62
CA ARG A 90 -2.40 -1.73 -16.95
C ARG A 90 -1.58 -1.23 -15.78
N LEU A 91 -0.87 -0.10 -15.93
CA LEU A 91 -0.07 0.47 -14.85
C LEU A 91 -0.94 0.93 -13.68
N VAL A 92 -2.06 1.60 -13.96
CA VAL A 92 -3.05 1.99 -12.96
C VAL A 92 -3.63 0.78 -12.25
N ALA A 93 -4.03 -0.26 -12.98
CA ALA A 93 -4.57 -1.49 -12.39
C ALA A 93 -3.56 -2.17 -11.47
N ALA A 94 -2.30 -2.30 -11.91
CA ALA A 94 -1.23 -2.85 -11.09
C ALA A 94 -0.97 -1.99 -9.84
N THR A 95 -1.03 -0.66 -9.97
CA THR A 95 -0.86 0.28 -8.86
C THR A 95 -1.94 0.09 -7.80
N ILE A 96 -3.21 -0.03 -8.23
CA ILE A 96 -4.35 -0.28 -7.33
C ILE A 96 -4.23 -1.64 -6.65
N ALA A 97 -3.84 -2.68 -7.39
CA ALA A 97 -3.65 -4.02 -6.81
C ALA A 97 -2.54 -4.02 -5.74
N ILE A 98 -1.44 -3.30 -5.96
CA ILE A 98 -0.39 -3.18 -4.93
C ILE A 98 -0.90 -2.40 -3.72
N LEU A 99 -1.66 -1.32 -3.94
CA LEU A 99 -2.22 -0.52 -2.87
C LEU A 99 -3.22 -1.29 -2.00
N SER A 100 -3.99 -2.23 -2.58
CA SER A 100 -4.89 -3.09 -1.80
C SER A 100 -4.15 -4.07 -0.90
N ASP A 101 -2.94 -4.48 -1.30
CA ASP A 101 -2.12 -5.44 -0.54
C ASP A 101 -1.26 -4.74 0.51
N LEU A 102 -0.92 -3.46 0.29
CA LEU A 102 0.01 -2.70 1.12
C LEU A 102 -0.35 -2.64 2.63
N PRO A 103 -1.63 -2.55 3.06
CA PRO A 103 -1.99 -2.54 4.48
C PRO A 103 -1.53 -3.79 5.25
N THR A 104 -1.35 -4.93 4.58
CA THR A 104 -0.86 -6.17 5.22
C THR A 104 0.57 -6.07 5.75
N LEU A 105 1.33 -5.06 5.34
CA LEU A 105 2.66 -4.78 5.87
C LEU A 105 2.61 -3.89 7.13
N CYS A 106 1.47 -3.29 7.42
CA CYS A 106 1.29 -2.45 8.61
C CYS A 106 1.07 -3.27 9.88
N PHE A 107 0.40 -4.42 9.78
CA PHE A 107 -0.06 -5.25 10.92
C PHE A 107 -0.02 -6.76 10.61
#